data_AF-A0A935ZEQ3-F1
#
_entry.id   AF-A0A935ZEQ3-F1
#
_cell.length_a   1.000
_cell.length_b   1.000
_cell.length_c   1.000
_cell.angle_alpha   90.00
_cell.angle_beta   90.00
_cell.angle_gamma   90.00
#
_symmetry.space_group_name_H-M   'P 1'
#
loop_
_entity.id
_entity.type
_entity.pdbx_description
1 polymer ?
#
loop_
_entity_poly.entity_id
_entity_poly.type
_entity_poly.pdbx_seq_one_letter_code
_entity_poly.pdbx_strand_id
1 'polypeptide(L)'
;MSAESRAAHAPLSPLEAGWVPLVFAAIFPEPPRGDGEVAITSLGPAAFYARLCRTSRFDHALTLRAALWIVAVVAPVVVLRRFPAFGSLSVADREALLVGMASSPIYLFRQIVFLLKAQAAQLYAAHPAVAKRVTSPPARDALVPLRKGEKRVEKQGDRHDDAA
;
A
#
# COMPACT_ATOMS: atom_id res chain seq x y z
N MET A 1 28.08 18.73 13.15
CA MET A 1 27.59 17.50 12.49
C MET A 1 28.64 16.42 12.71
N SER A 2 28.58 15.71 13.84
CA SER A 2 29.55 14.67 14.18
C SER A 2 29.38 13.44 13.29
N ALA A 3 30.52 12.89 12.86
CA ALA A 3 30.70 11.71 12.04
C ALA A 3 30.47 10.38 12.79
N GLU A 4 29.78 10.41 13.93
CA GLU A 4 29.53 9.20 14.73
C GLU A 4 28.34 8.42 14.16
N SER A 5 28.68 7.26 13.63
CA SER A 5 27.82 6.11 13.42
C SER A 5 26.87 6.18 12.22
N ARG A 6 27.44 6.23 11.02
CA ARG A 6 26.94 5.38 9.92
C ARG A 6 27.23 3.92 10.28
N ALA A 7 26.60 3.40 11.33
CA ALA A 7 26.52 1.95 11.50
C ALA A 7 25.78 1.44 10.27
N ALA A 8 26.51 0.72 9.40
CA ALA A 8 25.89 0.00 8.31
C ALA A 8 24.90 -0.98 8.95
N HIS A 9 23.61 -0.66 8.88
CA HIS A 9 22.57 -1.54 9.42
C HIS A 9 22.71 -2.92 8.79
N ALA A 10 22.46 -3.96 9.59
CA ALA A 10 22.54 -5.33 9.11
C ALA A 10 21.71 -5.49 7.83
N PRO A 11 22.24 -6.18 6.80
CA PRO A 11 21.53 -6.40 5.57
C PRO A 11 20.17 -7.08 5.84
N LEU A 12 19.24 -6.93 4.90
CA LEU A 12 18.00 -7.71 4.95
C LEU A 12 18.34 -9.20 4.97
N SER A 13 17.60 -9.96 5.75
CA SER A 13 17.73 -11.42 5.70
C SER A 13 17.22 -11.94 4.35
N PRO A 14 17.64 -13.14 3.91
CA PRO A 14 17.15 -13.74 2.67
C PRO A 14 15.62 -13.90 2.65
N LEU A 15 15.01 -14.17 3.80
CA LEU A 15 13.55 -14.26 3.95
C LEU A 15 12.88 -12.91 3.72
N GLU A 16 13.36 -11.86 4.37
CA GLU A 16 12.84 -10.50 4.20
C GLU A 16 12.98 -10.04 2.74
N ALA A 17 14.14 -10.30 2.13
CA ALA A 17 14.38 -10.00 0.72
C ALA A 17 13.42 -10.73 -0.21
N GLY A 18 13.04 -11.97 0.12
CA GLY A 18 12.02 -12.74 -0.61
C GLY A 18 10.59 -12.24 -0.40
N TRP A 19 10.26 -11.71 0.77
CA TRP A 19 8.91 -11.21 1.07
C TRP A 19 8.61 -9.84 0.47
N VAL A 20 9.61 -8.94 0.43
CA VAL A 20 9.41 -7.56 -0.04
C VAL A 20 8.75 -7.50 -1.43
N PRO A 21 9.23 -8.21 -2.48
CA PRO A 21 8.58 -8.19 -3.79
C PRO A 21 7.13 -8.68 -3.74
N LEU A 22 6.83 -9.69 -2.93
CA LEU A 22 5.50 -10.28 -2.84
C LEU A 22 4.51 -9.34 -2.14
N VAL A 23 4.96 -8.68 -1.07
CA VAL A 23 4.15 -7.68 -0.37
C VAL A 23 3.89 -6.48 -1.27
N PHE A 24 4.91 -5.99 -1.98
CA PHE A 24 4.78 -4.84 -2.86
C PHE A 24 3.87 -5.15 -4.05
N ALA A 25 3.98 -6.35 -4.64
CA ALA A 25 3.07 -6.82 -5.68
C ALA A 25 1.61 -6.93 -5.20
N ALA A 26 1.39 -7.34 -3.94
CA ALA A 26 0.03 -7.41 -3.39
C ALA A 26 -0.56 -6.02 -3.08
N ILE A 27 0.27 -5.00 -2.85
CA ILE A 27 -0.16 -3.60 -2.66
C ILE A 27 -0.45 -2.93 -4.01
N PHE A 28 0.39 -3.20 -5.01
CA PHE A 28 0.27 -2.69 -6.39
C PHE A 28 0.11 -3.90 -7.32
N PRO A 29 -1.13 -4.40 -7.48
CA PRO A 29 -1.37 -5.59 -8.30
C PRO A 29 -0.90 -5.35 -9.72
N GLU A 30 -0.28 -6.38 -10.31
CA GLU A 30 0.23 -6.29 -11.67
C GLU A 30 -0.95 -6.12 -12.64
N PRO A 31 -0.87 -5.16 -13.57
CA PRO A 31 -1.90 -4.99 -14.58
C PRO A 31 -1.94 -6.22 -15.51
N PRO A 32 -3.10 -6.52 -16.12
CA PRO A 32 -3.21 -7.59 -17.09
C PRO A 32 -2.13 -7.44 -18.18
N ARG A 33 -1.46 -8.55 -18.54
CA ARG A 33 -0.39 -8.54 -19.55
C ARG A 33 -0.90 -7.91 -20.85
N GLY A 34 -0.34 -6.76 -21.24
CA GLY A 34 -0.67 -6.10 -22.51
C GLY A 34 -0.51 -4.59 -22.51
N ASP A 35 -0.66 -3.93 -21.36
CA ASP A 35 -0.90 -2.48 -21.34
C ASP A 35 0.38 -1.61 -21.28
N GLY A 36 1.56 -2.22 -21.44
CA GLY A 36 2.85 -1.53 -21.33
C GLY A 36 3.05 -0.84 -19.96
N GLU A 37 2.30 -1.27 -18.96
CA GLU A 37 2.39 -0.77 -17.60
C GLU A 37 3.54 -1.42 -16.84
N VAL A 38 4.21 -0.62 -16.01
CA VAL A 38 5.40 -1.06 -15.28
C VAL A 38 4.95 -1.82 -14.04
N ALA A 39 5.27 -3.11 -13.95
CA ALA A 39 5.03 -3.91 -12.75
C ALA A 39 6.00 -3.51 -11.62
N ILE A 40 5.52 -3.36 -10.39
CA ILE A 40 6.36 -2.95 -9.25
C ILE A 40 7.47 -3.95 -8.93
N THR A 41 7.24 -5.22 -9.23
CA THR A 41 8.20 -6.33 -9.08
C THR A 41 9.44 -6.14 -9.95
N SER A 42 9.29 -5.55 -11.13
CA SER A 42 10.38 -5.25 -12.07
C SER A 42 11.29 -4.10 -11.59
N LEU A 43 10.85 -3.31 -10.60
CA LEU A 43 11.58 -2.14 -10.08
C LEU A 43 12.66 -2.47 -9.04
N GLY A 44 12.91 -3.75 -8.79
CA GLY A 44 13.86 -4.20 -7.76
C GLY A 44 13.45 -3.83 -6.33
N PRO A 45 12.22 -4.15 -5.89
CA PRO A 45 11.69 -3.70 -4.60
C PRO A 45 12.52 -4.17 -3.41
N ALA A 46 13.11 -5.37 -3.46
CA ALA A 46 14.01 -5.87 -2.42
C ALA A 46 15.27 -5.01 -2.27
N ALA A 47 15.89 -4.61 -3.38
CA ALA A 47 17.09 -3.77 -3.37
C ALA A 47 16.79 -2.34 -2.89
N PHE A 48 15.64 -1.79 -3.29
CA PHE A 48 15.13 -0.52 -2.79
C PHE A 48 14.92 -0.56 -1.27
N TYR A 49 14.19 -1.56 -0.76
CA TYR A 49 13.90 -1.69 0.65
C TYR A 49 15.16 -1.90 1.49
N ALA A 50 16.10 -2.71 0.99
CA ALA A 50 17.41 -2.91 1.63
C ALA A 50 18.21 -1.61 1.68
N ARG A 51 18.13 -0.76 0.65
CA ARG A 51 18.78 0.55 0.63
C ARG A 51 18.13 1.48 1.64
N LEU A 52 16.80 1.55 1.64
CA LEU A 52 16.02 2.38 2.57
C LEU A 52 16.40 2.05 4.02
N CYS A 53 16.32 0.78 4.42
CA CYS A 53 16.71 0.34 5.76
C CYS A 53 18.17 0.68 6.10
N ARG A 54 19.10 0.64 5.14
CA ARG A 54 20.52 0.97 5.36
C ARG A 54 20.78 2.48 5.48
N THR A 55 19.99 3.32 4.80
CA THR A 55 20.19 4.78 4.78
C THR A 55 19.41 5.51 5.86
N SER A 56 18.41 4.87 6.47
CA SER A 56 17.58 5.46 7.51
C SER A 56 18.23 5.41 8.90
N ARG A 57 17.68 6.19 9.85
CA ARG A 57 18.00 6.02 11.28
C ARG A 57 17.61 4.61 11.74
N PHE A 58 18.34 4.08 12.71
CA PHE A 58 18.13 2.72 13.23
C PHE A 58 16.66 2.43 13.60
N ASP A 59 16.02 3.33 14.36
CA ASP A 59 14.64 3.16 14.81
C ASP A 59 13.65 3.04 13.63
N HIS A 60 13.91 3.79 12.56
CA HIS A 60 13.10 3.74 11.36
C HIS A 60 13.33 2.43 10.58
N ALA A 61 14.58 2.01 10.43
CA ALA A 61 14.91 0.72 9.82
C ALA A 61 14.28 -0.45 10.58
N LEU A 62 14.30 -0.40 11.92
CA LEU A 62 13.66 -1.39 12.78
C LEU A 62 12.13 -1.39 12.58
N THR A 63 11.51 -0.22 12.52
CA THR A 63 10.07 -0.08 12.26
C THR A 63 9.67 -0.67 10.92
N LEU A 64 10.45 -0.41 9.86
CA LEU A 64 10.25 -0.98 8.53
C LEU A 64 10.38 -2.50 8.55
N ARG A 65 11.40 -3.05 9.21
CA ARG A 65 11.55 -4.51 9.32
C ARG A 65 10.41 -5.13 10.11
N ALA A 66 10.02 -4.53 11.24
CA ALA A 66 8.89 -4.98 12.04
C ALA A 66 7.58 -4.96 11.23
N ALA A 67 7.32 -3.92 10.45
CA ALA A 67 6.16 -3.84 9.56
C ALA A 67 6.13 -5.02 8.56
N LEU A 68 7.27 -5.33 7.93
CA LEU A 68 7.38 -6.45 7.00
C LEU A 68 7.12 -7.80 7.69
N TRP A 69 7.71 -8.03 8.87
CA TRP A 69 7.50 -9.24 9.65
C TRP A 69 6.05 -9.40 10.11
N ILE A 70 5.41 -8.32 10.54
CA ILE A 70 4.00 -8.34 10.94
C ILE A 70 3.13 -8.76 9.76
N VAL A 71 3.34 -8.18 8.56
CA VAL A 71 2.58 -8.58 7.37
C VAL A 71 2.90 -10.00 6.93
N ALA A 72 4.18 -10.41 6.96
CA ALA A 72 4.61 -11.67 6.40
C ALA A 72 4.31 -12.90 7.29
N VAL A 73 4.22 -12.69 8.62
CA VAL A 73 4.14 -13.78 9.60
C VAL A 73 2.97 -13.61 10.55
N VAL A 74 2.83 -12.44 11.19
CA VAL A 74 1.80 -12.25 12.23
C VAL A 74 0.41 -12.17 11.60
N ALA A 75 0.25 -11.42 10.52
CA ALA A 75 -1.05 -11.19 9.91
C ALA A 75 -1.68 -12.47 9.32
N PRO A 76 -0.97 -13.35 8.60
CA PRO A 76 -1.52 -14.64 8.16
C PRO A 76 -2.03 -15.48 9.34
N VAL A 77 -1.28 -15.52 10.44
CA VAL A 77 -1.66 -16.29 11.64
C VAL A 77 -2.92 -15.71 12.30
N VAL A 78 -3.02 -14.39 12.41
CA VAL A 78 -4.15 -13.73 13.08
C VAL A 78 -5.41 -13.68 12.21
N VAL A 79 -5.26 -13.36 10.93
CA VAL A 79 -6.38 -13.12 10.00
C VAL A 79 -6.85 -14.41 9.33
N LEU A 80 -5.92 -15.24 8.84
CA LEU A 80 -6.25 -16.48 8.13
C LEU A 80 -6.27 -17.70 9.05
N ARG A 81 -5.84 -17.57 10.32
CA ARG A 81 -5.70 -18.69 11.30
C ARG A 81 -4.91 -19.88 10.75
N ARG A 82 -4.03 -19.61 9.79
CA ARG A 82 -3.20 -20.62 9.13
C ARG A 82 -1.73 -20.25 9.36
N PHE A 83 -0.88 -21.26 9.46
CA PHE A 83 0.57 -21.12 9.59
C PHE A 83 1.41 -20.95 8.30
N PRO A 84 0.87 -20.86 7.06
CA PRO A 84 1.72 -20.64 5.91
C PRO A 84 2.35 -19.25 6.01
N ALA A 85 3.67 -19.19 5.87
CA ALA A 85 4.38 -17.94 5.67
C ALA A 85 3.81 -17.23 4.43
N PHE A 86 3.74 -15.89 4.44
CA PHE A 86 3.16 -15.10 3.34
C PHE A 86 3.67 -15.48 1.94
N GLY A 87 4.93 -15.92 1.85
CA GLY A 87 5.53 -16.42 0.60
C GLY A 87 4.87 -17.65 -0.01
N SER A 88 4.16 -18.45 0.80
CA SER A 88 3.42 -19.64 0.35
C SER A 88 1.94 -19.39 0.04
N LEU A 89 1.43 -18.18 0.33
CA LEU A 89 0.07 -17.79 -0.02
C LEU A 89 -0.09 -17.58 -1.53
N SER A 90 -1.29 -17.84 -2.06
CA SER A 90 -1.64 -17.46 -3.42
C SER A 90 -1.71 -15.93 -3.57
N VAL A 91 -1.70 -15.41 -4.80
CA VAL A 91 -1.83 -13.95 -5.05
C VAL A 91 -3.15 -13.43 -4.44
N ALA A 92 -4.26 -14.12 -4.69
CA ALA A 92 -5.57 -13.76 -4.16
C ALA A 92 -5.60 -13.74 -2.62
N ASP A 93 -4.97 -14.72 -1.97
CA ASP A 93 -4.91 -14.77 -0.50
C ASP A 93 -4.08 -13.61 0.09
N ARG A 94 -2.99 -13.22 -0.59
CA ARG A 94 -2.16 -12.08 -0.17
C ARG A 94 -2.92 -10.76 -0.26
N GLU A 95 -3.66 -10.56 -1.34
CA GLU A 95 -4.52 -9.38 -1.51
C GLU A 95 -5.63 -9.35 -0.45
N ALA A 96 -6.33 -10.47 -0.26
CA ALA A 96 -7.38 -10.59 0.75
C ALA A 96 -6.85 -10.32 2.17
N LEU A 97 -5.64 -10.80 2.48
CA LEU A 97 -4.98 -10.51 3.75
C LEU A 97 -4.73 -9.01 3.94
N LEU A 98 -4.17 -8.32 2.94
CA LEU A 98 -3.89 -6.89 3.01
C LEU A 98 -5.17 -6.06 3.13
N VAL A 99 -6.24 -6.43 2.40
CA VAL A 99 -7.56 -5.82 2.51
C VAL A 99 -8.14 -6.03 3.92
N GLY A 100 -8.01 -7.23 4.46
CA GLY A 100 -8.43 -7.55 5.83
C GLY A 100 -7.67 -6.74 6.89
N MET A 101 -6.35 -6.59 6.74
CA MET A 101 -5.53 -5.76 7.61
C MET A 101 -5.92 -4.28 7.53
N ALA A 102 -6.15 -3.77 6.32
CA ALA A 102 -6.56 -2.38 6.10
C ALA A 102 -7.95 -2.08 6.69
N SER A 103 -8.83 -3.08 6.72
CA SER A 103 -10.19 -3.00 7.26
C SER A 103 -10.29 -3.41 8.74
N SER A 104 -9.17 -3.78 9.36
CA SER A 104 -9.14 -4.25 10.75
C SER A 104 -9.52 -3.14 11.73
N PRO A 105 -10.24 -3.45 12.84
CA PRO A 105 -10.46 -2.50 13.92
C PRO A 105 -9.17 -2.14 14.67
N ILE A 106 -8.11 -2.95 14.53
CA ILE A 106 -6.81 -2.69 15.14
C ILE A 106 -6.07 -1.64 14.31
N TYR A 107 -6.04 -0.41 14.82
CA TYR A 107 -5.41 0.74 14.18
C TYR A 107 -3.98 0.46 13.68
N LEU A 108 -3.21 -0.29 14.47
CA LEU A 108 -1.83 -0.63 14.15
C LEU A 108 -1.70 -1.36 12.81
N PHE A 109 -2.58 -2.32 12.49
CA PHE A 109 -2.52 -3.04 11.22
C PHE A 109 -2.79 -2.13 10.03
N ARG A 110 -3.76 -1.24 10.16
CA ARG A 110 -4.06 -0.25 9.11
C ARG A 110 -2.88 0.70 8.87
N GLN A 111 -2.22 1.16 9.94
CA GLN A 111 -1.03 2.01 9.82
C GLN A 111 0.16 1.29 9.18
N ILE A 112 0.36 0.01 9.51
CA ILE A 112 1.42 -0.81 8.89
C ILE A 112 1.18 -0.95 7.39
N VAL A 113 -0.04 -1.25 6.95
CA VAL A 113 -0.39 -1.35 5.53
C VAL A 113 -0.16 0.00 4.84
N PHE A 114 -0.58 1.10 5.47
CA PHE A 114 -0.37 2.44 4.94
C PHE A 114 1.11 2.80 4.78
N LEU A 115 1.93 2.49 5.79
CA LEU A 115 3.37 2.71 5.76
C LEU A 115 4.03 1.96 4.60
N LEU A 116 3.73 0.67 4.45
CA LEU A 116 4.27 -0.14 3.35
C LEU A 116 3.80 0.36 2.00
N LYS A 117 2.52 0.76 1.89
CA LYS A 117 1.98 1.37 0.67
C LYS A 117 2.68 2.66 0.31
N ALA A 118 3.01 3.50 1.29
CA ALA A 118 3.79 4.71 1.04
C ALA A 118 5.19 4.40 0.49
N GLN A 119 5.88 3.40 1.05
CA GLN A 119 7.21 3.01 0.55
C GLN A 119 7.16 2.43 -0.87
N ALA A 120 6.17 1.58 -1.13
CA ALA A 120 5.93 1.01 -2.46
C ALA A 120 5.55 2.11 -3.47
N ALA A 121 4.73 3.09 -3.07
CA ALA A 121 4.39 4.25 -3.90
C ALA A 121 5.62 5.11 -4.21
N GLN A 122 6.52 5.32 -3.25
CA GLN A 122 7.77 6.05 -3.48
C GLN A 122 8.66 5.36 -4.51
N LEU A 123 8.83 4.03 -4.39
CA LEU A 123 9.55 3.25 -5.39
C LEU A 123 8.90 3.37 -6.77
N TYR A 124 7.58 3.23 -6.82
CA TYR A 124 6.82 3.28 -8.07
C TYR A 124 6.93 4.64 -8.75
N ALA A 125 6.73 5.73 -7.99
CA ALA A 125 6.80 7.10 -8.48
C ALA A 125 8.22 7.52 -8.89
N ALA A 126 9.27 6.93 -8.31
CA ALA A 126 10.65 7.19 -8.70
C ALA A 126 11.00 6.65 -10.09
N HIS A 127 10.19 5.73 -10.66
CA HIS A 127 10.47 5.18 -11.98
C HIS A 127 10.18 6.20 -13.09
N PRO A 128 11.14 6.49 -14.00
CA PRO A 128 10.99 7.55 -15.01
C PRO A 128 9.75 7.41 -15.90
N ALA A 129 9.37 6.17 -16.27
CA ALA A 129 8.18 5.95 -17.09
C ALA A 129 6.87 6.26 -16.34
N VAL A 130 6.84 6.03 -15.02
CA VAL A 130 5.69 6.38 -14.16
C VAL A 130 5.66 7.88 -13.93
N ALA A 131 6.81 8.47 -13.57
CA ALA A 131 6.94 9.91 -13.34
C ALA A 131 6.44 10.73 -14.55
N LYS A 132 6.82 10.33 -15.78
CA LYS A 132 6.34 10.97 -17.01
C LYS A 132 4.82 10.91 -17.18
N ARG A 133 4.18 9.81 -16.79
CA ARG A 133 2.71 9.68 -16.85
C ARG A 133 2.01 10.57 -15.82
N VAL A 134 2.56 10.68 -14.62
CA VAL A 134 1.99 11.53 -13.55
C VAL A 134 2.10 13.01 -13.91
N THR A 135 3.20 13.43 -14.56
CA THR A 135 3.42 14.83 -14.94
C THR A 135 2.79 15.22 -16.28
N SER A 136 2.38 14.24 -17.09
CA SER A 136 1.72 14.48 -18.37
C SER A 136 0.22 14.18 -18.24
N PRO A 137 -0.64 15.18 -17.97
CA PRO A 137 -2.07 14.94 -17.94
C PRO A 137 -2.52 14.36 -19.30
N PRO A 138 -3.40 13.33 -19.31
CA PRO A 138 -3.97 12.84 -20.56
C PRO A 138 -4.69 14.00 -21.26
N ALA A 139 -4.62 14.02 -22.60
CA ALA A 139 -5.35 14.99 -23.41
C ALA A 139 -6.82 15.02 -22.95
N ARG A 140 -7.36 16.24 -22.74
CA ARG A 140 -8.64 16.54 -22.09
C ARG A 140 -9.88 16.08 -22.89
N ASP A 141 -9.88 14.92 -23.53
CA ASP A 141 -10.97 14.51 -24.42
C ASP A 141 -12.14 13.79 -23.71
N ALA A 142 -12.13 13.72 -22.38
CA ALA A 142 -13.31 13.31 -21.63
C ALA A 142 -13.31 13.95 -20.24
N LEU A 143 -13.54 15.27 -20.17
CA LEU A 143 -14.05 15.86 -18.94
C LEU A 143 -15.43 15.25 -18.70
N VAL A 144 -15.51 14.23 -17.84
CA VAL A 144 -16.78 13.70 -17.33
C VAL A 144 -17.47 14.87 -16.63
N PRO A 145 -18.62 15.36 -17.11
CA PRO A 145 -19.32 16.43 -16.43
C PRO A 145 -19.79 15.89 -15.08
N LEU A 146 -19.23 16.42 -13.99
CA LEU A 146 -19.71 16.16 -12.64
C LEU A 146 -21.16 16.66 -12.59
N ARG A 147 -22.12 15.73 -12.57
CA ARG A 147 -23.55 16.02 -12.40
C ARG A 147 -23.71 16.80 -11.10
N LYS A 148 -23.91 18.12 -11.23
CA LYS A 148 -24.17 19.04 -10.13
C LYS A 148 -25.42 18.55 -9.39
N GLY A 149 -25.25 18.22 -8.11
CA GLY A 149 -26.24 17.56 -7.28
C GLY A 149 -27.64 18.15 -7.42
N GLU A 150 -28.58 17.29 -7.81
CA GLU A 150 -30.01 17.54 -7.82
C GLU A 150 -30.46 17.64 -6.36
N LYS A 151 -30.73 18.86 -5.89
CA LYS A 151 -31.29 19.09 -4.56
C LYS A 151 -32.68 18.45 -4.51
N ARG A 152 -32.79 17.26 -3.95
CA ARG A 152 -34.06 16.67 -3.51
C ARG A 152 -34.53 17.49 -2.30
N VAL A 153 -35.26 18.57 -2.56
CA VAL A 153 -36.02 19.27 -1.52
C VAL A 153 -37.18 18.36 -1.16
N GLU A 154 -36.97 17.56 -0.13
CA GLU A 154 -38.00 16.80 0.57
C GLU A 154 -38.93 17.81 1.25
N LYS A 155 -40.10 18.03 0.65
CA LYS A 155 -41.16 18.87 1.19
C LYS A 155 -41.82 18.10 2.35
N GLN A 156 -41.16 18.12 3.51
CA GLN A 156 -41.71 17.65 4.78
C GLN A 156 -42.38 18.83 5.49
N GLY A 157 -43.70 18.74 5.68
CA GLY A 157 -44.43 19.57 6.64
C GLY A 157 -45.51 20.43 6.03
N ASP A 158 -46.73 19.88 5.97
CA ASP A 158 -47.90 20.62 6.48
C ASP A 158 -48.96 19.61 6.94
N ARG A 159 -48.88 19.29 8.23
CA ARG A 159 -49.98 18.75 9.04
C ARG A 159 -50.04 19.60 10.30
N HIS A 160 -51.02 20.48 10.32
CA HIS A 160 -51.68 21.20 11.43
C HIS A 160 -52.41 22.34 10.72
N ASP A 161 -53.62 22.72 10.98
CA ASP A 161 -54.78 22.27 11.75
C ASP A 161 -55.92 23.04 11.07
N ASP A 162 -57.13 22.51 11.05
CA ASP A 162 -58.30 23.34 11.39
C ASP A 162 -59.53 22.46 11.47
N ALA A 163 -60.08 22.47 12.68
CA ALA A 163 -61.37 21.97 13.05
C ALA A 163 -62.47 22.91 12.54
N ALA A 164 -63.54 22.33 11.98
CA ALA A 164 -64.95 22.68 12.24
C ALA A 164 -65.85 21.66 11.53
#